data_AF-A0AAU9ICN2-F1
#
_entry.id   AF-A0AAU9ICN2-F1
#
_cell.length_a   1.000
_cell.length_b   1.000
_cell.length_c   1.000
_cell.angle_alpha   90.00
_cell.angle_beta   90.00
_cell.angle_gamma   90.00
#
_symmetry.space_group_name_H-M   'P 1'
#
loop_
_entity.id
_entity.type
_entity.pdbx_description
1 polymer ?
#
loop_
_entity_poly.entity_id
_entity_poly.type
_entity_poly.pdbx_seq_one_letter_code
_entity_poly.pdbx_strand_id
1 'polypeptide(L)'
;MEALQHNYYAMIKNTNNYLLVKDDVGKSKPSTRTLPPTDFTYGKKVGADDEGAGKLVSSWKIHNPTKDVPNDRDFKKLNAMSVTGGFTKASDQRTFRKTMDPRIQLTAGRRLKELKIPDIVFGQPNRPSTPIGAVLENYFGTVAVEIKNQEYSYNPSIKKKNWQPRSTRGFDKMAAAIKSSQEQTQRSEFKMKKFQNVKSRTDHIRTKRPISSGA
;
A
#
# COMPACT_ATOMS: atom_id res chain seq x y z
N MET A 1 -21.05 -60.41 31.28
CA MET A 1 -20.26 -60.38 30.03
C MET A 1 -19.10 -59.42 30.25
N GLU A 2 -18.03 -59.91 30.86
CA GLU A 2 -16.79 -59.15 31.07
C GLU A 2 -15.99 -59.15 29.77
N ALA A 3 -16.03 -58.03 29.05
CA ALA A 3 -15.14 -57.83 27.92
C ALA A 3 -13.70 -57.68 28.45
N LEU A 4 -12.83 -58.61 28.08
CA LEU A 4 -11.38 -58.53 28.27
C LEU A 4 -10.87 -57.13 27.92
N GLN A 5 -10.57 -56.34 28.95
CA GLN A 5 -10.03 -55.00 28.80
C GLN A 5 -8.57 -55.14 28.38
N HIS A 6 -8.33 -55.36 27.09
CA HIS A 6 -6.99 -55.54 26.56
C HIS A 6 -6.12 -54.33 26.91
N ASN A 7 -4.98 -54.60 27.55
CA ASN A 7 -3.99 -53.64 28.06
C ASN A 7 -3.58 -52.57 27.01
N TYR A 8 -3.68 -52.91 25.73
CA TYR A 8 -3.48 -52.01 24.59
C TYR A 8 -4.39 -50.78 24.60
N TYR A 9 -5.68 -50.92 24.96
CA TYR A 9 -6.60 -49.79 25.01
C TYR A 9 -6.29 -48.83 26.17
N ALA A 10 -5.81 -49.36 27.30
CA ALA A 10 -5.34 -48.54 28.42
C ALA A 10 -4.05 -47.79 28.04
N MET A 11 -3.13 -48.45 27.33
CA MET A 11 -1.89 -47.84 26.84
C MET A 11 -2.17 -46.69 25.86
N ILE A 12 -3.08 -46.87 24.89
CA ILE A 12 -3.44 -45.83 23.91
C ILE A 12 -4.11 -44.63 24.58
N LYS A 13 -4.99 -44.87 25.55
CA LYS A 13 -5.69 -43.80 26.28
C LYS A 13 -4.74 -42.92 27.10
N ASN A 14 -3.58 -43.44 27.50
CA ASN A 14 -2.59 -42.71 28.29
C ASN A 14 -1.44 -42.12 27.46
N THR A 15 -1.61 -42.00 26.13
CA THR A 15 -0.61 -41.37 25.26
C THR A 15 -0.83 -39.86 25.17
N ASN A 16 0.25 -39.07 25.21
CA ASN A 16 0.22 -37.64 24.93
C ASN A 16 0.05 -37.31 23.44
N ASN A 17 -0.22 -38.32 22.60
CA ASN A 17 -0.39 -38.15 21.15
C ASN A 17 -1.87 -37.92 20.81
N TYR A 18 -2.19 -36.72 20.37
CA TYR A 18 -3.56 -36.30 20.03
C TYR A 18 -4.23 -37.14 18.93
N LEU A 19 -3.45 -37.84 18.10
CA LEU A 19 -3.98 -38.70 17.03
C LEU A 19 -4.47 -40.06 17.55
N LEU A 20 -3.93 -40.53 18.68
CA LEU A 20 -4.19 -41.86 19.21
C LEU A 20 -5.29 -41.85 20.29
N VAL A 21 -5.50 -40.70 20.93
CA VAL A 21 -6.50 -40.54 21.97
C VAL A 21 -7.91 -40.54 21.36
N LYS A 22 -8.71 -41.52 21.77
CA LYS A 22 -10.12 -41.64 21.38
C LYS A 22 -11.02 -40.84 22.31
N ASP A 23 -12.06 -40.28 21.72
CA ASP A 23 -13.21 -39.65 22.34
C ASP A 23 -14.14 -40.72 22.93
N ASP A 24 -14.68 -40.44 24.12
CA ASP A 24 -15.80 -41.19 24.67
C ASP A 24 -17.11 -40.67 24.05
N VAL A 25 -18.08 -41.54 23.83
CA VAL A 25 -19.36 -41.18 23.20
C VAL A 25 -20.06 -40.07 23.99
N GLY A 26 -20.40 -38.97 23.31
CA GLY A 26 -21.10 -37.83 23.89
C GLY A 26 -20.22 -36.86 24.70
N LYS A 27 -18.90 -37.07 24.77
CA LYS A 27 -17.95 -36.15 25.41
C LYS A 27 -17.00 -35.54 24.38
N SER A 28 -16.48 -34.35 24.68
CA SER A 28 -15.39 -33.76 23.89
C SER A 28 -14.11 -34.60 24.03
N LYS A 29 -13.25 -34.58 23.02
CA LYS A 29 -11.92 -35.19 23.09
C LYS A 29 -11.14 -34.67 24.31
N PRO A 30 -10.51 -35.55 25.10
CA PRO A 30 -9.75 -35.11 26.27
C PRO A 30 -8.47 -34.37 25.83
N SER A 31 -8.05 -33.38 26.64
CA SER A 31 -6.84 -32.62 26.37
C SER A 31 -5.59 -33.48 26.58
N THR A 32 -4.70 -33.52 25.59
CA THR A 32 -3.37 -34.15 25.67
C THR A 32 -2.27 -33.20 26.15
N ARG A 33 -2.62 -31.93 26.40
CA ARG A 33 -1.68 -30.92 26.89
C ARG A 33 -1.80 -30.83 28.40
N THR A 34 -0.68 -30.58 29.07
CA THR A 34 -0.66 -30.23 30.50
C THR A 34 -1.43 -28.93 30.68
N LEU A 35 -2.65 -29.04 31.20
CA LEU A 35 -3.48 -27.90 31.51
C LEU A 35 -3.16 -27.39 32.93
N PRO A 36 -3.28 -26.08 33.16
CA PRO A 36 -3.31 -25.51 34.50
C PRO A 36 -4.32 -26.21 35.44
N PRO A 37 -4.16 -26.07 36.77
CA PRO A 37 -5.10 -26.58 37.76
C PRO A 37 -6.54 -26.11 37.50
N THR A 38 -7.52 -26.82 38.07
CA THR A 38 -8.96 -26.56 37.88
C THR A 38 -9.39 -25.14 38.24
N ASP A 39 -8.65 -24.47 39.13
CA ASP A 39 -8.96 -23.11 39.58
C ASP A 39 -8.43 -22.04 38.61
N PHE A 40 -7.75 -22.44 37.54
CA PHE A 40 -7.25 -21.51 36.54
C PHE A 40 -8.38 -21.01 35.63
N THR A 41 -8.58 -19.69 35.63
CA THR A 41 -9.53 -19.04 34.72
C THR A 41 -8.86 -18.77 33.38
N TYR A 42 -9.34 -19.41 32.32
CA TYR A 42 -8.89 -19.15 30.96
C TYR A 42 -9.45 -17.83 30.42
N GLY A 43 -8.68 -17.19 29.54
CA GLY A 43 -9.05 -15.93 28.90
C GLY A 43 -8.17 -14.77 29.32
N LYS A 44 -8.28 -13.65 28.60
CA LYS A 44 -7.57 -12.41 28.94
C LYS A 44 -8.50 -11.57 29.82
N LYS A 45 -8.17 -11.43 31.10
CA LYS A 45 -8.83 -10.44 31.95
C LYS A 45 -8.58 -9.06 31.34
N VAL A 46 -9.65 -8.35 30.98
CA VAL A 46 -9.55 -6.95 30.62
C VAL A 46 -9.25 -6.21 31.92
N GLY A 47 -8.05 -5.63 32.01
CA GLY A 47 -7.70 -4.77 33.14
C GLY A 47 -8.63 -3.58 33.19
N ALA A 48 -8.92 -3.09 34.39
CA ALA A 48 -9.49 -1.75 34.50
C ALA A 48 -8.46 -0.77 33.90
N ASP A 49 -8.92 0.18 33.08
CA ASP A 49 -8.03 1.22 32.57
C ASP A 49 -7.43 1.99 33.75
N ASP A 50 -6.12 2.16 33.76
CA ASP A 50 -5.39 2.87 34.82
C ASP A 50 -5.82 4.35 34.91
N GLU A 51 -6.36 4.88 33.81
CA GLU A 51 -6.82 6.26 33.65
C GLU A 51 -8.36 6.30 33.65
N GLY A 52 -8.96 6.73 34.77
CA GLY A 52 -10.40 6.98 34.84
C GLY A 52 -10.83 8.22 34.04
N ALA A 53 -12.11 8.29 33.65
CA ALA A 53 -12.66 9.37 32.83
C ALA A 53 -12.36 10.79 33.36
N GLY A 54 -12.38 10.98 34.69
CA GLY A 54 -12.03 12.26 35.31
C GLY A 54 -10.58 12.67 35.08
N LYS A 55 -9.63 11.72 35.18
CA LYS A 55 -8.22 11.97 34.89
C LYS A 55 -8.03 12.32 33.42
N LEU A 56 -8.66 11.56 32.52
CA LEU A 56 -8.60 11.76 31.07
C LEU A 56 -9.04 13.18 30.65
N VAL A 57 -10.12 13.68 31.25
CA VAL A 57 -10.64 15.04 30.97
C VAL A 57 -9.73 16.11 31.57
N SER A 58 -9.17 15.87 32.77
CA SER A 58 -8.33 16.84 33.47
C SER A 58 -6.89 16.94 32.94
N SER A 59 -6.38 15.89 32.28
CA SER A 59 -5.00 15.86 31.79
C SER A 59 -4.95 15.92 30.28
N TRP A 60 -4.63 17.09 29.72
CA TRP A 60 -4.24 17.19 28.32
C TRP A 60 -2.81 16.66 28.16
N LYS A 61 -2.69 15.42 27.69
CA LYS A 61 -1.37 14.84 27.40
C LYS A 61 -0.90 15.36 26.05
N ILE A 62 0.09 16.25 26.09
CA ILE A 62 0.76 16.71 24.87
C ILE A 62 1.53 15.52 24.28
N HIS A 63 1.55 15.43 22.95
CA HIS A 63 2.29 14.39 22.25
C HIS A 63 3.76 14.42 22.66
N ASN A 64 4.21 13.37 23.35
CA ASN A 64 5.62 13.11 23.57
C ASN A 64 6.16 12.42 22.31
N PRO A 65 7.19 12.96 21.66
CA PRO A 65 7.79 12.30 20.51
C PRO A 65 8.26 10.90 20.92
N THR A 66 7.97 9.92 20.07
CA THR A 66 8.48 8.55 20.23
C THR A 66 10.00 8.61 20.40
N LYS A 67 10.51 7.87 21.39
CA LYS A 67 11.97 7.74 21.58
C LYS A 67 12.60 7.31 20.26
N ASP A 68 13.74 7.89 19.90
CA ASP A 68 14.48 7.51 18.70
C ASP A 68 14.87 6.04 18.78
N VAL A 69 14.07 5.18 18.14
CA VAL A 69 14.37 3.76 18.00
C VAL A 69 15.49 3.66 16.98
N PRO A 70 16.59 2.95 17.29
CA PRO A 70 17.70 2.87 16.37
C PRO A 70 17.25 2.08 15.14
N ASN A 71 17.66 2.56 13.97
CA ASN A 71 17.22 2.04 12.68
C ASN A 71 17.43 0.52 12.56
N ASP A 72 16.61 -0.09 11.72
CA ASP A 72 16.72 -1.50 11.38
C ASP A 72 18.10 -1.87 10.84
N ARG A 73 18.45 -3.15 11.01
CA ARG A 73 19.73 -3.68 10.53
C ARG A 73 19.76 -3.72 9.00
N ASP A 74 20.89 -3.29 8.43
CA ASP A 74 21.12 -3.34 7.00
C ASP A 74 21.70 -4.71 6.60
N PHE A 75 20.81 -5.64 6.26
CA PHE A 75 21.20 -6.98 5.84
C PHE A 75 21.97 -7.00 4.51
N LYS A 76 21.75 -6.03 3.62
CA LYS A 76 22.47 -5.98 2.34
C LYS A 76 23.93 -5.63 2.57
N LYS A 77 24.17 -4.58 3.37
CA LYS A 77 25.52 -4.18 3.77
C LYS A 77 26.20 -5.27 4.60
N LEU A 78 25.47 -5.88 5.53
CA LEU A 78 25.97 -7.00 6.33
C LEU A 78 26.45 -8.16 5.45
N ASN A 79 25.62 -8.61 4.50
CA ASN A 79 25.96 -9.71 3.61
C ASN A 79 27.11 -9.35 2.65
N ALA A 80 27.16 -8.11 2.17
CA ALA A 80 28.29 -7.64 1.36
C ALA A 80 29.59 -7.72 2.16
N MET A 81 29.60 -7.22 3.40
CA MET A 81 30.76 -7.28 4.29
C MET A 81 31.18 -8.72 4.61
N SER A 82 30.23 -9.63 4.82
CA SER A 82 30.57 -11.04 5.11
C SER A 82 31.23 -11.70 3.91
N VAL A 83 30.76 -11.43 2.70
CA VAL A 83 31.36 -11.97 1.47
C VAL A 83 32.74 -11.37 1.24
N THR A 84 32.91 -10.06 1.42
CA THR A 84 34.24 -9.41 1.28
C THR A 84 35.24 -9.89 2.33
N GLY A 85 34.77 -10.27 3.53
CA GLY A 85 35.59 -10.85 4.59
C GLY A 85 35.89 -12.34 4.42
N GLY A 86 35.42 -12.99 3.35
CA GLY A 86 35.63 -14.42 3.11
C GLY A 86 34.74 -15.36 3.93
N PHE A 87 33.74 -14.83 4.64
CA PHE A 87 32.81 -15.63 5.45
C PHE A 87 31.69 -16.22 4.58
N THR A 88 32.00 -17.30 3.89
CA THR A 88 31.09 -17.97 2.95
C THR A 88 30.25 -19.08 3.59
N LYS A 89 30.69 -19.62 4.74
CA LYS A 89 30.00 -20.72 5.45
C LYS A 89 28.87 -20.20 6.35
N ALA A 90 27.81 -20.98 6.51
CA ALA A 90 26.63 -20.59 7.30
C ALA A 90 26.94 -20.38 8.79
N SER A 91 27.84 -21.18 9.37
CA SER A 91 28.34 -21.00 10.74
C SER A 91 29.01 -19.64 10.91
N ASP A 92 29.81 -19.26 9.94
CA ASP A 92 30.68 -18.10 9.99
C ASP A 92 29.88 -16.82 9.72
N GLN A 93 28.87 -16.89 8.85
CA GLN A 93 27.89 -15.82 8.69
C GLN A 93 27.07 -15.61 9.97
N ARG A 94 26.75 -16.68 10.72
CA ARG A 94 26.02 -16.58 12.00
C ARG A 94 26.89 -15.90 13.07
N THR A 95 28.18 -16.21 13.15
CA THR A 95 29.09 -15.51 14.08
C THR A 95 29.30 -14.07 13.64
N PHE A 96 29.50 -13.82 12.34
CA PHE A 96 29.67 -12.48 11.78
C PHE A 96 28.46 -11.56 12.02
N ARG A 97 27.23 -12.10 11.94
CA ARG A 97 26.00 -11.36 12.26
C ARG A 97 25.86 -10.96 13.73
N LYS A 98 26.58 -11.62 14.64
CA LYS A 98 26.59 -11.25 16.06
C LYS A 98 27.62 -10.17 16.36
N THR A 99 28.72 -10.14 15.60
CA THR A 99 29.84 -9.20 15.82
C THR A 99 29.63 -7.87 15.09
N MET A 100 29.00 -7.88 13.92
CA MET A 100 28.78 -6.69 13.09
C MET A 100 27.29 -6.30 13.08
N ASP A 101 26.98 -5.06 13.48
CA ASP A 101 25.61 -4.49 13.48
C ASP A 101 25.50 -3.24 12.58
N PRO A 102 25.72 -3.34 11.26
CA PRO A 102 25.46 -2.23 10.35
C PRO A 102 23.95 -1.92 10.33
N ARG A 103 23.59 -0.67 10.57
CA ARG A 103 22.21 -0.18 10.53
C ARG A 103 21.93 0.61 9.26
N ILE A 104 20.66 0.59 8.85
CA ILE A 104 20.19 1.39 7.73
C ILE A 104 20.40 2.85 8.07
N GLN A 105 21.19 3.55 7.27
CA GLN A 105 21.28 4.99 7.34
C GLN A 105 20.04 5.54 6.64
N LEU A 106 19.09 6.10 7.40
CA LEU A 106 18.07 6.91 6.77
C LEU A 106 18.78 8.12 6.18
N THR A 107 18.79 8.21 4.85
CA THR A 107 19.03 9.50 4.21
C THR A 107 17.96 10.42 4.77
N ALA A 108 18.36 11.37 5.62
CA ALA A 108 17.44 12.37 6.12
C ALA A 108 16.67 12.90 4.91
N GLY A 109 15.34 12.77 4.92
CA GLY A 109 14.51 13.39 3.90
C GLY A 109 14.94 14.86 3.77
N ARG A 110 14.73 15.47 2.59
CA ARG A 110 15.03 16.90 2.40
C ARG A 110 14.55 17.63 3.65
N ARG A 111 15.48 18.20 4.45
CA ARG A 111 15.12 19.01 5.61
C ARG A 111 14.09 19.99 5.10
N LEU A 112 12.85 19.85 5.55
CA LEU A 112 11.80 20.81 5.20
C LEU A 112 12.37 22.15 5.61
N LYS A 113 12.56 23.04 4.65
CA LYS A 113 12.95 24.41 4.96
C LYS A 113 11.92 24.91 5.96
N GLU A 114 12.39 25.58 7.00
CA GLU A 114 11.53 26.21 7.99
C GLU A 114 10.41 26.95 7.25
N LEU A 115 9.17 26.47 7.44
CA LEU A 115 8.00 27.05 6.79
C LEU A 115 7.78 28.39 7.48
N LYS A 116 8.32 29.45 6.90
CA LYS A 116 7.96 30.82 7.28
C LYS A 116 6.51 31.01 6.87
N ILE A 117 5.60 30.84 7.82
CA ILE A 117 4.18 31.17 7.63
C ILE A 117 4.15 32.70 7.48
N PRO A 118 3.81 33.24 6.31
CA PRO A 118 3.68 34.68 6.16
C PRO A 118 2.50 35.16 7.02
N ASP A 119 2.50 36.44 7.38
CA ASP A 119 1.39 37.07 8.11
C ASP A 119 0.18 37.19 7.16
N ILE A 120 -0.52 36.07 6.98
CA ILE A 120 -1.70 35.93 6.13
C ILE A 120 -2.86 35.46 6.97
N VAL A 121 -4.00 36.11 6.80
CA VAL A 121 -5.26 35.69 7.40
C VAL A 121 -5.83 34.57 6.53
N PHE A 122 -6.08 33.41 7.13
CA PHE A 122 -6.77 32.31 6.47
C PHE A 122 -8.28 32.55 6.49
N GLY A 123 -8.94 32.24 5.38
CA GLY A 123 -10.39 32.33 5.25
C GLY A 123 -10.82 33.29 4.14
N GLN A 124 -12.11 33.25 3.82
CA GLN A 124 -12.73 34.20 2.91
C GLN A 124 -13.23 35.39 3.73
N PRO A 125 -12.83 36.64 3.42
CA PRO A 125 -13.36 37.79 4.13
C PRO A 125 -14.89 37.81 3.99
N ASN A 126 -15.56 38.32 5.02
CA ASN A 126 -17.01 38.51 4.96
C ASN A 126 -17.34 39.32 3.71
N ARG A 127 -18.30 38.81 2.93
CA ARG A 127 -18.83 39.56 1.78
C ARG A 127 -19.32 40.91 2.31
N PRO A 128 -18.92 42.05 1.71
CA PRO A 128 -19.46 43.35 2.11
C PRO A 128 -20.97 43.34 1.94
N SER A 129 -21.69 44.03 2.84
CA SER A 129 -23.14 44.20 2.71
C SER A 129 -23.47 44.83 1.36
N THR A 130 -24.56 44.40 0.74
CA THR A 130 -25.10 45.04 -0.45
C THR A 130 -25.34 46.54 -0.17
N PRO A 131 -24.76 47.46 -0.97
CA PRO A 131 -24.94 48.90 -0.76
C PRO A 131 -26.43 49.27 -0.77
N ILE A 132 -26.91 49.89 0.30
CA ILE A 132 -28.36 50.13 0.48
C ILE A 132 -28.92 51.12 -0.55
N GLY A 133 -28.15 52.13 -0.97
CA GLY A 133 -28.57 53.07 -2.00
C GLY A 133 -28.88 52.38 -3.33
N ALA A 134 -28.01 51.46 -3.77
CA ALA A 134 -28.22 50.66 -4.97
C ALA A 134 -29.46 49.74 -4.89
N VAL A 135 -29.84 49.31 -3.68
CA VAL A 135 -31.08 48.54 -3.46
C VAL A 135 -32.31 49.45 -3.56
N LEU A 136 -32.27 50.62 -2.90
CA LEU A 136 -33.35 51.61 -2.93
C LEU A 136 -33.61 52.15 -4.36
N GLU A 137 -32.54 52.35 -5.13
CA GLU A 137 -32.59 52.83 -6.52
C GLU A 137 -32.94 51.72 -7.53
N ASN A 138 -33.14 50.47 -7.09
CA ASN A 138 -33.35 49.31 -7.95
C ASN A 138 -32.24 49.09 -9.01
N TYR A 139 -31.01 49.51 -8.69
CA TYR A 139 -29.85 49.42 -9.59
C TYR A 139 -29.54 47.97 -10.01
N PHE A 140 -29.66 47.02 -9.08
CA PHE A 140 -29.43 45.60 -9.41
C PHE A 140 -30.49 45.04 -10.36
N GLY A 141 -31.71 45.58 -10.31
CA GLY A 141 -32.79 45.21 -11.24
C GLY A 141 -32.50 45.71 -12.65
N THR A 142 -32.05 46.95 -12.81
CA THR A 142 -31.72 47.53 -14.12
C THR A 142 -30.53 46.80 -14.75
N VAL A 143 -29.46 46.55 -13.98
CA VAL A 143 -28.30 45.78 -14.42
C VAL A 143 -28.69 44.35 -14.84
N ALA A 144 -29.58 43.69 -14.09
CA ALA A 144 -30.03 42.34 -14.44
C ALA A 144 -30.83 42.31 -15.75
N VAL A 145 -31.65 43.33 -16.01
CA VAL A 145 -32.37 43.47 -17.28
C VAL A 145 -31.40 43.69 -18.44
N GLU A 146 -30.40 44.56 -18.26
CA GLU A 146 -29.36 44.80 -19.28
C GLU A 146 -28.55 43.54 -19.60
N ILE A 147 -28.10 42.80 -18.58
CA ILE A 147 -27.36 41.54 -18.77
C ILE A 147 -28.22 40.54 -19.54
N LYS A 148 -29.49 40.36 -19.16
CA LYS A 148 -30.39 39.47 -19.90
C LYS A 148 -30.62 39.92 -21.33
N ASN A 149 -30.81 41.22 -21.55
CA ASN A 149 -30.98 41.77 -22.90
C ASN A 149 -29.73 41.53 -23.75
N GLN A 150 -28.54 41.67 -23.17
CA GLN A 150 -27.28 41.33 -23.83
C GLN A 150 -27.18 39.84 -24.14
N GLU A 151 -27.51 38.96 -23.18
CA GLU A 151 -27.55 37.50 -23.38
C GLU A 151 -28.55 37.10 -24.49
N TYR A 152 -29.73 37.74 -24.55
CA TYR A 152 -30.71 37.50 -25.60
C TYR A 152 -30.29 38.07 -26.96
N SER A 153 -29.59 39.20 -26.97
CA SER A 153 -29.03 39.78 -28.20
C SER A 153 -27.87 38.97 -28.77
N TYR A 154 -27.20 38.18 -27.92
CA TYR A 154 -26.10 37.32 -28.29
C TYR A 154 -26.61 35.99 -28.87
N ASN A 155 -26.42 35.79 -30.18
CA ASN A 155 -26.87 34.61 -30.90
C ASN A 155 -26.21 33.31 -30.33
N PRO A 156 -26.99 32.28 -29.93
CA PRO A 156 -26.48 31.07 -29.28
C PRO A 156 -25.88 30.04 -30.25
N SER A 157 -25.30 30.46 -31.37
CA SER A 157 -24.50 29.56 -32.24
C SER A 157 -23.18 29.13 -31.58
N ILE A 158 -22.88 29.66 -30.39
CA ILE A 158 -21.73 29.24 -29.59
C ILE A 158 -22.06 27.94 -28.89
N LYS A 159 -21.59 26.87 -29.54
CA LYS A 159 -21.50 25.49 -29.07
C LYS A 159 -21.41 25.44 -27.54
N LYS A 160 -22.44 24.87 -26.90
CA LYS A 160 -22.33 24.42 -25.51
C LYS A 160 -21.03 23.63 -25.42
N LYS A 161 -20.08 24.07 -24.59
CA LYS A 161 -18.83 23.36 -24.36
C LYS A 161 -19.22 22.03 -23.71
N ASN A 162 -19.37 20.98 -24.51
CA ASN A 162 -19.65 19.65 -24.01
C ASN A 162 -18.56 19.32 -23.00
N TRP A 163 -18.95 19.25 -21.73
CA TRP A 163 -18.04 19.00 -20.63
C TRP A 163 -17.57 17.55 -20.76
N GLN A 164 -16.42 17.37 -21.43
CA GLN A 164 -15.79 16.07 -21.49
C GLN A 164 -15.18 15.79 -20.12
N PRO A 165 -15.44 14.61 -19.52
CA PRO A 165 -14.86 14.25 -18.25
C PRO A 165 -13.33 14.30 -18.35
N ARG A 166 -12.67 14.90 -17.36
CA ARG A 166 -11.20 14.96 -17.33
C ARG A 166 -10.65 13.54 -17.17
N SER A 167 -9.66 13.20 -17.99
CA SER A 167 -8.94 11.94 -17.86
C SER A 167 -8.29 11.84 -16.48
N THR A 168 -8.26 10.63 -15.92
CA THR A 168 -7.53 10.34 -14.69
C THR A 168 -6.13 9.84 -15.03
N ARG A 169 -5.17 10.07 -14.13
CA ARG A 169 -3.78 9.59 -14.28
C ARG A 169 -3.70 8.07 -14.51
N GLY A 170 -4.68 7.31 -14.03
CA GLY A 170 -4.79 5.87 -14.29
C GLY A 170 -5.15 5.56 -15.74
N PHE A 171 -6.15 6.26 -16.28
CA PHE A 171 -6.58 6.13 -17.67
C PHE A 171 -5.45 6.48 -18.65
N ASP A 172 -4.72 7.58 -18.41
CA ASP A 172 -3.61 8.00 -19.26
C ASP A 172 -2.47 6.97 -19.28
N LYS A 173 -2.13 6.42 -18.11
CA LYS A 173 -1.09 5.37 -18.00
C LYS A 173 -1.52 4.07 -18.65
N MET A 174 -2.79 3.68 -18.52
CA MET A 174 -3.34 2.49 -19.16
C MET A 174 -3.31 2.64 -20.69
N ALA A 175 -3.75 3.79 -21.21
CA ALA A 175 -3.70 4.10 -22.64
C ALA A 175 -2.26 4.10 -23.18
N ALA A 176 -1.31 4.68 -22.44
CA ALA A 176 0.10 4.66 -22.79
C ALA A 176 0.69 3.24 -22.77
N ALA A 177 0.35 2.42 -21.78
CA ALA A 177 0.77 1.02 -21.71
C ALA A 177 0.22 0.21 -22.88
N ILE A 178 -1.06 0.38 -23.24
CA ILE A 178 -1.68 -0.28 -24.39
C ILE A 178 -0.97 0.14 -25.68
N LYS A 179 -0.72 1.44 -25.89
CA LYS A 179 0.03 1.92 -27.05
C LYS A 179 1.44 1.33 -27.12
N SER A 180 2.18 1.35 -26.02
CA SER A 180 3.53 0.75 -25.95
C SER A 180 3.53 -0.76 -26.17
N SER A 181 2.44 -1.45 -25.82
CA SER A 181 2.29 -2.90 -26.05
C SER A 181 1.92 -3.23 -27.50
N GLN A 182 1.25 -2.31 -28.19
CA GLN A 182 0.91 -2.40 -29.62
C GLN A 182 2.09 -1.99 -30.50
N GLU A 183 2.98 -1.13 -30.00
CA GLU A 183 4.30 -0.84 -30.58
C GLU A 183 5.26 -2.03 -30.39
N GLN A 184 4.86 -3.22 -30.83
CA GLN A 184 5.76 -4.34 -30.98
C GLN A 184 6.75 -4.01 -32.10
N THR A 185 7.92 -3.50 -31.72
CA THR A 185 9.13 -3.55 -32.55
C THR A 185 9.27 -4.98 -33.04
N GLN A 186 9.32 -5.16 -34.37
CA GLN A 186 9.54 -6.47 -34.99
C GLN A 186 10.70 -7.15 -34.27
N ARG A 187 10.42 -8.23 -33.53
CA ARG A 187 11.47 -8.97 -32.81
C ARG A 187 12.44 -9.48 -33.88
N SER A 188 13.63 -8.91 -33.92
CA SER A 188 14.68 -9.40 -34.80
C SER A 188 14.97 -10.84 -34.42
N GLU A 189 14.96 -11.73 -35.41
CA GLU A 189 15.22 -13.14 -35.17
C GLU A 189 16.61 -13.30 -34.56
N PHE A 190 16.74 -14.22 -33.60
CA PHE A 190 18.01 -14.46 -32.92
C PHE A 190 19.07 -14.89 -33.94
N LYS A 191 20.06 -14.02 -34.17
CA LYS A 191 21.26 -14.32 -34.95
C LYS A 191 22.49 -14.24 -34.03
N MET A 192 23.34 -15.25 -34.10
CA MET A 192 24.67 -15.16 -33.49
C MET A 192 25.45 -13.99 -34.10
N LYS A 193 26.30 -13.31 -33.31
CA LYS A 193 27.10 -12.15 -33.78
C LYS A 193 27.83 -12.41 -35.10
N LYS A 194 28.43 -13.60 -35.25
CA LYS A 194 29.17 -14.03 -36.45
C LYS A 194 28.30 -14.15 -37.72
N PHE A 195 26.98 -14.20 -37.59
CA PHE A 195 26.03 -14.42 -38.69
C PHE A 195 25.06 -13.27 -38.91
N GLN A 196 25.22 -12.13 -38.22
CA GLN A 196 24.32 -10.99 -38.40
C GLN A 196 24.28 -10.50 -39.87
N ASN A 197 25.44 -10.44 -40.53
CA ASN A 197 25.60 -9.95 -41.90
C ASN A 197 25.45 -11.02 -42.99
N VAL A 198 25.17 -12.28 -42.61
CA VAL A 198 25.00 -13.36 -43.60
C VAL A 198 23.55 -13.38 -44.08
N LYS A 199 23.37 -13.21 -45.41
CA LYS A 199 22.08 -13.33 -46.08
C LYS A 199 21.67 -14.81 -46.15
N SER A 200 20.40 -15.12 -45.93
CA SER A 200 19.88 -16.48 -46.10
C SER A 200 20.07 -16.94 -47.54
N ARG A 201 20.55 -18.17 -47.74
CA ARG A 201 20.73 -18.77 -49.07
C ARG A 201 19.40 -19.18 -49.73
N THR A 202 18.36 -19.36 -48.93
CA THR A 202 17.06 -19.86 -49.38
C THR A 202 15.95 -18.96 -48.86
N ASP A 203 15.15 -18.43 -49.77
CA ASP A 203 13.97 -17.66 -49.44
C ASP A 203 12.88 -18.60 -48.94
N HIS A 204 12.38 -18.35 -47.74
CA HIS A 204 11.29 -19.12 -47.14
C HIS A 204 10.08 -18.21 -46.94
N ILE A 205 8.88 -18.78 -46.84
CA ILE A 205 7.62 -18.03 -46.82
C ILE A 205 7.59 -16.95 -45.72
N ARG A 206 8.34 -17.14 -44.63
CA ARG A 206 8.50 -16.22 -43.50
C ARG A 206 9.30 -14.94 -43.83
N THR A 207 10.17 -14.93 -44.84
CA THR A 207 10.94 -13.74 -45.26
C THR A 207 10.23 -12.88 -46.30
N LYS A 208 9.04 -13.29 -46.79
CA LYS A 208 8.18 -12.42 -47.58
C LYS A 208 7.71 -11.29 -46.69
N ARG A 209 8.31 -10.10 -46.85
CA ARG A 209 7.84 -8.87 -46.21
C ARG A 209 6.35 -8.70 -46.55
N PRO A 210 5.50 -8.24 -45.62
CA PRO A 210 4.17 -7.81 -46.00
C PRO A 210 4.32 -6.75 -47.09
N ILE A 211 3.57 -6.92 -48.17
CA ILE A 211 3.46 -5.94 -49.26
C ILE A 211 3.06 -4.63 -48.59
N SER A 212 3.95 -3.64 -48.64
CA SER A 212 3.60 -2.28 -48.25
C SER A 212 2.51 -1.81 -49.20
N SER A 213 1.26 -1.82 -48.74
CA SER A 213 0.17 -1.11 -49.41
C SER A 213 0.52 0.37 -49.38
N GLY A 214 0.99 0.88 -50.52
CA GLY A 214 1.20 2.31 -50.71
C GLY A 214 -0.12 3.05 -50.59
N ALA A 215 -0.10 4.08 -49.74
CA ALA A 215 -0.79 5.35 -49.87
C ALA A 215 0.14 6.41 -49.27
#